data_AF-A0A928HSJ4-F1
#
_entry.id   AF-A0A928HSJ4-F1
#
_cell.length_a   1.000
_cell.length_b   1.000
_cell.length_c   1.000
_cell.angle_alpha   90.00
_cell.angle_beta   90.00
_cell.angle_gamma   90.00
#
_symmetry.space_group_name_H-M   'P 1'
#
loop_
_entity.id
_entity.type
_entity.pdbx_description
1 polymer ?
#
loop_
_entity_poly.entity_id
_entity_poly.type
_entity_poly.pdbx_seq_one_letter_code
_entity_poly.pdbx_strand_id
1 'polypeptide(L)'
;MQKKVTNSAAQQLFHEYIMETSKKFISSFGPAYMFQHEVRNRWRNEIPYSEKAEDFLVYDTRLFLRLLNDKNPNSTNPVFLKSLINLIVDYLSAYTMRAPGRTRNAAKKILKDKLWDNNPYIQNMLARQAQTKQERKHRTPQTVAKKRKLEAKKQAAVDKEVAQDVREEFRRLSEMRKFKKGYLR
;
A
#
# COMPACT_ATOMS: atom_id res chain seq x y z
N MET A 1 -35.48 -0.33 -19.88
CA MET A 1 -34.00 -0.37 -19.83
C MET A 1 -33.53 -0.23 -18.38
N GLN A 2 -33.10 -1.30 -17.73
CA GLN A 2 -32.50 -1.22 -16.39
C GLN A 2 -31.08 -0.66 -16.52
N LYS A 3 -30.80 0.52 -15.95
CA LYS A 3 -29.43 1.03 -15.82
C LYS A 3 -28.64 0.02 -14.98
N LYS A 4 -27.66 -0.66 -15.59
CA LYS A 4 -26.64 -1.39 -14.83
C LYS A 4 -25.92 -0.37 -13.95
N VAL A 5 -26.20 -0.39 -12.65
CA VAL A 5 -25.46 0.40 -11.68
C VAL A 5 -24.07 -0.22 -11.61
N THR A 6 -23.10 0.41 -12.26
CA THR A 6 -21.69 0.04 -12.12
C THR A 6 -21.23 0.47 -10.72
N ASN A 7 -21.14 -0.49 -9.81
CA ASN A 7 -20.58 -0.27 -8.48
C ASN A 7 -19.16 0.30 -8.61
N SER A 8 -18.86 1.35 -7.85
CA SER A 8 -17.51 1.91 -7.77
C SER A 8 -16.52 0.85 -7.27
N ALA A 9 -15.23 0.98 -7.63
CA ALA A 9 -14.18 0.06 -7.16
C ALA A 9 -14.15 -0.07 -5.62
N ALA A 10 -14.46 1.00 -4.89
CA ALA A 10 -14.52 0.99 -3.43
C ALA A 10 -15.70 0.15 -2.91
N GLN A 11 -16.85 0.21 -3.59
CA GLN A 11 -18.01 -0.62 -3.26
C GLN A 11 -17.77 -2.09 -3.55
N GLN A 12 -17.08 -2.43 -4.65
CA GLN A 12 -16.73 -3.82 -4.97
C GLN A 12 -15.83 -4.42 -3.88
N LEU A 13 -14.72 -3.75 -3.54
CA LEU A 13 -13.83 -4.19 -2.47
C LEU A 13 -14.49 -4.21 -1.09
N PHE A 14 -15.42 -3.28 -0.85
CA PHE A 14 -16.20 -3.29 0.39
C PHE A 14 -17.07 -4.54 0.52
N HIS A 15 -17.66 -5.06 -0.58
CA HIS A 15 -18.42 -6.31 -0.53
C HIS A 15 -17.52 -7.50 -0.19
N GLU A 16 -16.32 -7.57 -0.77
CA GLU A 16 -15.33 -8.61 -0.44
C GLU A 16 -14.93 -8.54 1.03
N TYR A 17 -14.62 -7.33 1.52
CA TYR A 17 -14.31 -7.08 2.93
C TYR A 17 -15.41 -7.59 3.86
N ILE A 18 -16.68 -7.29 3.55
CA ILE A 18 -17.82 -7.74 4.37
C ILE A 18 -17.83 -9.26 4.47
N MET A 19 -17.69 -9.96 3.34
CA MET A 19 -17.77 -11.42 3.28
C MET A 19 -16.65 -12.07 4.11
N GLU A 20 -15.41 -11.60 3.94
CA GLU A 20 -14.26 -12.16 4.67
C GLU A 20 -14.32 -11.84 6.16
N THR A 21 -14.57 -10.58 6.53
CA THR A 21 -14.58 -10.12 7.93
C THR A 21 -15.71 -10.77 8.69
N SER A 22 -16.92 -10.85 8.11
CA SER A 22 -18.06 -11.51 8.74
C SER A 22 -17.80 -12.98 9.01
N LYS A 23 -17.19 -13.70 8.05
CA LYS A 23 -16.84 -15.11 8.20
C LYS A 23 -15.87 -15.31 9.38
N LYS A 24 -14.79 -14.53 9.44
CA LYS A 24 -13.80 -14.62 10.53
C LYS A 24 -14.39 -14.23 11.88
N PHE A 25 -15.20 -13.17 11.90
CA PHE A 25 -15.83 -12.68 13.12
C PHE A 25 -16.79 -13.71 13.72
N ILE A 26 -17.71 -14.24 12.90
CA ILE A 26 -18.68 -15.25 13.34
C ILE A 26 -17.95 -16.52 13.81
N SER A 27 -16.90 -16.93 13.11
CA SER A 27 -16.10 -18.09 13.54
C SER A 27 -15.42 -17.90 14.89
N SER A 28 -15.17 -16.65 15.33
CA SER A 28 -14.40 -16.37 16.54
C SER A 28 -15.28 -15.94 17.72
N PHE A 29 -16.40 -15.25 17.44
CA PHE A 29 -17.28 -14.63 18.45
C PHE A 29 -18.76 -14.99 18.28
N GLY A 30 -19.12 -15.64 17.18
CA GLY A 30 -20.48 -16.12 16.95
C GLY A 30 -20.79 -17.36 17.79
N PRO A 31 -22.08 -17.60 18.10
CA PRO A 31 -22.50 -18.88 18.64
C PRO A 31 -22.11 -20.03 17.70
N ALA A 32 -21.83 -21.22 18.23
CA ALA A 32 -21.37 -22.37 17.44
C ALA A 32 -22.36 -22.81 16.34
N TYR A 33 -23.64 -22.48 16.49
CA TYR A 33 -24.71 -22.76 15.52
C TYR A 33 -24.90 -21.63 14.48
N MET A 34 -24.19 -20.51 14.61
CA MET A 34 -24.36 -19.36 13.73
C MET A 34 -23.42 -19.45 12.53
N PHE A 35 -23.99 -19.53 11.32
CA PHE A 35 -23.19 -19.55 10.09
C PHE A 35 -23.33 -18.26 9.27
N GLN A 36 -22.25 -17.89 8.56
CA GLN A 36 -22.19 -16.65 7.79
C GLN A 36 -23.25 -16.56 6.68
N HIS A 37 -23.64 -17.68 6.08
CA HIS A 37 -24.63 -17.72 5.01
C HIS A 37 -26.07 -17.46 5.50
N GLU A 38 -26.37 -17.76 6.76
CA GLU A 38 -27.69 -17.59 7.39
C GLU A 38 -27.87 -16.15 7.90
N VAL A 39 -26.82 -15.62 8.52
CA VAL A 39 -26.88 -14.33 9.22
C VAL A 39 -26.43 -13.17 8.33
N ARG A 40 -25.57 -13.43 7.32
CA ARG A 40 -25.09 -12.46 6.33
C ARG A 40 -24.69 -11.12 6.93
N ASN A 41 -25.54 -10.10 6.80
CA ASN A 41 -25.31 -8.74 7.26
C ASN A 41 -25.97 -8.40 8.60
N ARG A 42 -26.66 -9.35 9.24
CA ARG A 42 -27.40 -9.14 10.50
C ARG A 42 -26.60 -9.44 11.76
N TRP A 43 -25.44 -10.08 11.64
CA TRP A 43 -24.64 -10.55 12.79
C TRP A 43 -24.27 -9.42 13.76
N ARG A 44 -24.11 -8.18 13.26
CA ARG A 44 -23.81 -6.99 14.06
C ARG A 44 -24.90 -6.69 15.10
N ASN A 45 -26.12 -7.12 14.85
CA ASN A 45 -27.26 -6.95 15.73
C ASN A 45 -27.53 -8.20 16.60
N GLU A 46 -27.09 -9.38 16.16
CA GLU A 46 -27.38 -10.65 16.82
C GLU A 46 -26.31 -11.04 17.84
N ILE A 47 -25.02 -10.84 17.51
CA ILE A 47 -23.91 -11.20 18.41
C ILE A 47 -23.77 -10.12 19.49
N PRO A 48 -23.72 -10.45 20.80
CA PRO A 48 -23.52 -9.46 21.85
C PRO A 48 -22.28 -8.61 21.66
N TYR A 49 -22.32 -7.36 22.14
CA TYR A 49 -21.14 -6.50 22.14
C TYR A 49 -20.10 -7.02 23.12
N SER A 50 -18.84 -7.00 22.69
CA SER A 50 -17.67 -7.22 23.54
C SER A 50 -16.53 -6.34 23.04
N GLU A 51 -15.78 -5.74 23.96
CA GLU A 51 -14.61 -4.92 23.63
C GLU A 51 -13.57 -5.73 22.84
N LYS A 52 -13.32 -6.98 23.24
CA LYS A 52 -12.40 -7.89 22.52
C LYS A 52 -12.84 -8.13 21.07
N ALA A 53 -14.14 -8.22 20.83
CA ALA A 53 -14.71 -8.42 19.51
C ALA A 53 -14.60 -7.15 18.65
N GLU A 54 -14.79 -5.96 19.24
CA GLU A 54 -14.52 -4.68 18.59
C GLU A 54 -13.04 -4.55 18.19
N ASP A 55 -12.12 -4.87 19.11
CA ASP A 55 -10.69 -4.79 18.86
C ASP A 55 -10.24 -5.77 17.76
N PHE A 56 -10.80 -6.98 17.75
CA PHE A 56 -10.61 -7.91 16.64
C PHE A 56 -11.04 -7.31 15.30
N LEU A 57 -12.23 -6.68 15.22
CA LEU A 57 -12.72 -6.07 13.99
C LEU A 57 -11.80 -4.92 13.53
N VAL A 58 -11.32 -4.09 14.46
CA VAL A 58 -10.36 -3.02 14.14
C VAL A 58 -9.05 -3.61 13.63
N TYR A 59 -8.53 -4.65 14.27
CA TYR A 59 -7.28 -5.29 13.89
C TYR A 59 -7.38 -5.96 12.51
N ASP A 60 -8.40 -6.79 12.27
CA ASP A 60 -8.59 -7.47 10.98
C ASP A 60 -8.81 -6.46 9.85
N THR A 61 -9.53 -5.36 10.12
CA THR A 61 -9.70 -4.27 9.16
C THR A 61 -8.39 -3.57 8.83
N ARG A 62 -7.55 -3.27 9.84
CA ARG A 62 -6.22 -2.66 9.61
C ARG A 62 -5.33 -3.57 8.77
N LEU A 63 -5.37 -4.89 9.04
CA LEU A 63 -4.64 -5.88 8.26
C LEU A 63 -5.13 -5.94 6.81
N PHE A 64 -6.45 -5.95 6.61
CA PHE A 64 -7.06 -5.88 5.28
C PHE A 64 -6.60 -4.64 4.49
N LEU A 65 -6.62 -3.46 5.12
CA LEU A 65 -6.16 -2.20 4.50
C LEU A 65 -4.68 -2.23 4.14
N ARG A 66 -3.84 -2.93 4.93
CA ARG A 66 -2.42 -3.10 4.62
C ARG A 66 -2.19 -4.04 3.43
N LEU A 67 -2.92 -5.15 3.37
CA LEU A 67 -2.79 -6.17 2.32
C LEU A 67 -3.41 -5.75 0.97
N LEU A 68 -4.26 -4.72 0.98
CA LEU A 68 -4.81 -4.11 -0.23
C LEU A 68 -3.75 -3.56 -1.18
N ASN A 69 -2.59 -3.13 -0.66
CA ASN A 69 -1.51 -2.56 -1.46
C ASN A 69 -1.05 -3.49 -2.58
N ASP A 70 -0.99 -4.79 -2.28
CA ASP A 70 -0.40 -5.78 -3.16
C ASP A 70 -1.35 -6.25 -4.26
N LYS A 71 -2.66 -6.04 -4.07
CA LYS A 71 -3.71 -6.60 -4.94
C LYS A 71 -4.45 -5.58 -5.79
N ASN A 72 -4.49 -4.30 -5.38
CA ASN A 72 -5.27 -3.28 -6.07
C ASN A 72 -4.44 -2.02 -6.39
N PRO A 73 -4.36 -1.56 -7.65
CA PRO A 73 -3.62 -0.35 -8.00
C PRO A 73 -4.21 0.94 -7.40
N ASN A 74 -5.50 0.94 -7.01
CA ASN A 74 -6.14 2.08 -6.35
C ASN A 74 -5.85 2.14 -4.84
N SER A 75 -5.21 1.11 -4.27
CA SER A 75 -4.90 1.04 -2.83
C SER A 75 -4.00 2.17 -2.33
N THR A 76 -3.21 2.79 -3.22
CA THR A 76 -2.39 3.97 -2.87
C THR A 76 -3.13 5.30 -3.05
N ASN A 77 -4.34 5.30 -3.61
CA ASN A 77 -5.10 6.53 -3.84
C ASN A 77 -5.82 6.96 -2.54
N PRO A 78 -5.49 8.13 -1.96
CA PRO A 78 -6.09 8.58 -0.71
C PRO A 78 -7.62 8.77 -0.78
N VAL A 79 -8.15 9.20 -1.93
CA VAL A 79 -9.60 9.41 -2.12
C VAL A 79 -10.33 8.07 -2.12
N PHE A 80 -9.75 7.08 -2.82
CA PHE A 80 -10.25 5.73 -2.85
C PHE A 80 -10.29 5.12 -1.44
N LEU A 81 -9.15 5.15 -0.72
CA LEU A 81 -9.06 4.60 0.63
C LEU A 81 -10.02 5.29 1.60
N LYS A 82 -10.14 6.62 1.53
CA LYS A 82 -11.08 7.36 2.38
C LYS A 82 -12.53 6.94 2.12
N SER A 83 -12.90 6.73 0.86
CA SER A 83 -14.23 6.24 0.49
C SER A 83 -14.48 4.83 1.02
N LEU A 84 -13.54 3.91 0.82
CA LEU A 84 -13.62 2.54 1.33
C LEU A 84 -13.74 2.51 2.86
N ILE A 85 -12.92 3.29 3.57
CA ILE A 85 -12.93 3.34 5.03
C ILE A 85 -14.23 3.95 5.55
N ASN A 86 -14.80 4.95 4.88
CA ASN A 86 -16.13 5.45 5.27
C ASN A 86 -17.20 4.36 5.17
N LEU A 87 -17.19 3.54 4.11
CA LEU A 87 -18.12 2.41 3.96
C LEU A 87 -17.93 1.39 5.09
N ILE A 88 -16.68 1.06 5.42
CA ILE A 88 -16.34 0.12 6.50
C ILE A 88 -16.75 0.68 7.88
N VAL A 89 -16.45 1.95 8.15
CA VAL A 89 -16.83 2.65 9.38
C VAL A 89 -18.35 2.64 9.53
N ASP A 90 -19.08 2.96 8.47
CA ASP A 90 -20.54 2.95 8.48
C ASP A 90 -21.09 1.55 8.77
N TYR A 91 -20.48 0.52 8.18
CA TYR A 91 -20.83 -0.88 8.41
C TYR A 91 -20.58 -1.32 9.86
N LEU A 92 -19.36 -1.13 10.36
CA LEU A 92 -18.95 -1.56 11.70
C LEU A 92 -19.58 -0.71 12.81
N SER A 93 -20.03 0.51 12.51
CA SER A 93 -20.70 1.37 13.48
C SER A 93 -21.95 0.72 14.08
N ALA A 94 -22.64 -0.15 13.33
CA ALA A 94 -23.82 -0.88 13.80
C ALA A 94 -23.50 -1.82 14.97
N TYR A 95 -22.32 -2.45 14.98
CA TYR A 95 -21.88 -3.28 16.11
C TYR A 95 -21.30 -2.40 17.23
N THR A 96 -20.46 -1.44 16.86
CA THR A 96 -19.70 -0.62 17.81
C THR A 96 -20.58 0.31 18.65
N MET A 97 -21.74 0.74 18.12
CA MET A 97 -22.71 1.57 18.86
C MET A 97 -23.45 0.80 19.96
N ARG A 98 -23.29 -0.53 20.05
CA ARG A 98 -23.88 -1.34 21.11
C ARG A 98 -23.06 -1.32 22.40
N ALA A 99 -21.90 -0.67 22.39
CA ALA A 99 -21.15 -0.37 23.60
C ALA A 99 -22.00 0.52 24.54
N PRO A 100 -21.91 0.33 25.88
CA PRO A 100 -22.67 1.13 26.83
C PRO A 100 -22.43 2.63 26.65
N GLY A 101 -23.51 3.41 26.55
CA GLY A 101 -23.45 4.87 26.44
C GLY A 101 -22.93 5.42 25.10
N ARG A 102 -22.76 4.58 24.07
CA ARG A 102 -22.19 5.00 22.78
C ARG A 102 -23.29 5.23 21.74
N THR A 103 -23.31 6.41 21.12
CA THR A 103 -24.18 6.70 19.98
C THR A 103 -23.56 6.23 18.66
N ARG A 104 -24.37 6.11 17.59
CA ARG A 104 -23.85 5.79 16.25
C ARG A 104 -22.80 6.78 15.77
N ASN A 105 -22.98 8.08 16.05
CA ASN A 105 -22.01 9.12 15.67
C ASN A 105 -20.70 8.98 16.44
N ALA A 106 -20.78 8.69 17.74
CA ALA A 106 -19.59 8.43 18.56
C ALA A 106 -18.84 7.18 18.05
N ALA A 107 -19.56 6.09 17.74
CA ALA A 107 -19.00 4.87 17.16
C ALA A 107 -18.29 5.14 15.84
N LYS A 108 -18.91 5.90 14.92
CA LYS A 108 -18.27 6.29 13.65
C LYS A 108 -16.99 7.11 13.88
N LYS A 109 -17.01 8.06 14.81
CA LYS A 109 -15.84 8.89 15.14
C LYS A 109 -14.68 8.05 15.65
N ILE A 110 -14.95 7.12 16.56
CA ILE A 110 -13.93 6.21 17.14
C ILE A 110 -13.36 5.29 16.07
N LEU A 111 -14.22 4.69 15.24
CA LEU A 111 -13.75 3.82 14.15
C LEU A 111 -12.94 4.59 13.11
N LYS A 112 -13.36 5.81 12.76
CA LYS A 112 -12.62 6.66 11.84
C LYS A 112 -11.25 7.04 12.41
N ASP A 113 -11.19 7.38 13.69
CA ASP A 113 -9.93 7.63 14.38
C ASP A 113 -9.01 6.40 14.31
N LYS A 114 -9.52 5.22 14.71
CA LYS A 114 -8.76 3.96 14.70
C LYS A 114 -8.33 3.52 13.29
N LEU A 115 -9.15 3.74 12.26
CA LEU A 115 -8.93 3.16 10.92
C LEU A 115 -8.30 4.13 9.91
N TRP A 116 -8.44 5.44 10.12
CA TRP A 116 -7.91 6.48 9.24
C TRP A 116 -6.90 7.37 9.95
N ASP A 117 -7.32 8.15 10.94
CA ASP A 117 -6.50 9.23 11.52
C ASP A 117 -5.27 8.66 12.26
N ASN A 118 -5.47 7.65 13.10
CA ASN A 118 -4.43 6.98 13.89
C ASN A 118 -3.99 5.63 13.28
N ASN A 119 -4.15 5.44 11.97
CA ASN A 119 -3.67 4.23 11.30
C ASN A 119 -2.23 4.44 10.78
N PRO A 120 -1.20 3.80 11.39
CA PRO A 120 0.19 4.06 11.04
C PRO A 120 0.51 3.77 9.56
N TYR A 121 -0.12 2.75 8.99
CA TYR A 121 0.08 2.38 7.60
C TYR A 121 -0.37 3.51 6.66
N ILE A 122 -1.59 4.03 6.85
CA ILE A 122 -2.15 5.09 6.02
C ILE A 122 -1.36 6.39 6.21
N GLN A 123 -1.07 6.76 7.46
CA GLN A 123 -0.33 8.00 7.73
C GLN A 123 1.08 7.99 7.13
N ASN A 124 1.80 6.87 7.23
CA ASN A 124 3.11 6.72 6.59
C ASN A 124 3.02 6.78 5.06
N MET A 125 1.98 6.18 4.47
CA MET A 125 1.75 6.25 3.03
C MET A 125 1.50 7.70 2.58
N LEU A 126 0.64 8.44 3.28
CA LEU A 126 0.33 9.84 2.98
C LEU A 126 1.57 10.73 3.14
N ALA A 127 2.37 10.52 4.19
CA ALA A 127 3.61 11.24 4.42
C ALA A 127 4.61 11.04 3.27
N ARG A 128 4.82 9.78 2.83
CA ARG A 128 5.70 9.46 1.67
C ARG A 128 5.22 10.13 0.39
N GLN A 129 3.91 10.14 0.14
CA GLN A 129 3.33 10.83 -1.02
C GLN A 129 3.52 12.35 -0.94
N ALA A 130 3.35 12.94 0.23
CA ALA A 130 3.58 14.37 0.46
C ALA A 130 5.05 14.75 0.23
N GLN A 131 5.99 13.96 0.77
CA GLN A 131 7.43 14.12 0.54
C GLN A 131 7.77 14.04 -0.96
N THR A 132 7.27 13.02 -1.65
CA THR A 132 7.50 12.87 -3.11
C THR A 132 6.97 14.07 -3.90
N LYS A 133 5.81 14.61 -3.51
CA LYS A 133 5.25 15.83 -4.13
C LYS A 133 6.12 17.06 -3.85
N GLN A 134 6.62 17.22 -2.62
CA GLN A 134 7.54 18.31 -2.27
C GLN A 134 8.85 18.21 -3.07
N GLU A 135 9.47 17.03 -3.13
CA GLU A 135 10.67 16.80 -3.93
C GLU A 135 10.47 17.17 -5.40
N ARG A 136 9.32 16.82 -5.98
CA ARG A 136 8.98 17.20 -7.37
C ARG A 136 8.82 18.72 -7.53
N LYS A 137 8.22 19.42 -6.56
CA LYS A 137 8.09 20.89 -6.59
C LYS A 137 9.45 21.60 -6.49
N HIS A 138 10.40 21.04 -5.72
CA HIS A 138 11.74 21.60 -5.60
C HIS A 138 12.69 21.22 -6.75
N ARG A 139 12.33 20.21 -7.56
CA ARG A 139 13.01 19.90 -8.83
C ARG A 139 12.62 20.91 -9.92
N THR A 140 13.26 22.06 -9.92
CA THR A 140 13.27 22.95 -11.09
C THR A 140 13.95 22.26 -12.29
N PRO A 141 13.53 22.50 -13.55
CA PRO A 141 14.17 21.92 -14.73
C PRO A 141 15.69 22.13 -14.76
N GLN A 142 16.16 23.28 -14.25
CA GLN A 142 17.57 23.62 -14.14
C GLN A 142 18.34 22.76 -13.12
N THR A 143 17.75 22.39 -11.98
CA THR A 143 18.41 21.54 -10.98
C THR A 143 18.52 20.09 -11.46
N VAL A 144 17.49 19.60 -12.16
CA VAL A 144 17.52 18.27 -12.82
C VAL A 144 18.55 18.24 -13.96
N ALA A 145 18.61 19.28 -14.79
CA ALA A 145 19.60 19.38 -15.86
C ALA A 145 21.04 19.46 -15.33
N LYS A 146 21.28 20.24 -14.25
CA LYS A 146 22.59 20.30 -13.59
C LYS A 146 23.00 18.95 -13.01
N LYS A 147 22.08 18.24 -12.35
CA LYS A 147 22.35 16.90 -11.79
C LYS A 147 22.69 15.88 -12.90
N ARG A 148 21.92 15.84 -13.99
CA ARG A 148 22.21 14.98 -15.15
C ARG A 148 23.56 15.29 -15.80
N LYS A 149 23.91 16.57 -15.96
CA LYS A 149 25.23 16.98 -16.48
C LYS A 149 26.37 16.51 -15.56
N LEU A 150 26.19 16.59 -14.24
CA LEU A 150 27.18 16.13 -13.28
C LEU A 150 27.35 14.61 -13.31
N GLU A 151 26.25 13.86 -13.36
CA GLU A 151 26.26 12.39 -13.46
C GLU A 151 26.90 11.94 -14.79
N ALA A 152 26.56 12.57 -15.91
CA ALA A 152 27.19 12.29 -17.20
C ALA A 152 28.70 12.59 -17.20
N LYS A 153 29.13 13.66 -16.51
CA LYS A 153 30.56 13.98 -16.36
C LYS A 153 31.30 12.93 -15.52
N LYS A 154 30.66 12.41 -14.46
CA LYS A 154 31.22 11.32 -13.65
C LYS A 154 31.34 10.03 -14.47
N GLN A 155 30.29 9.68 -15.21
CA GLN A 155 30.31 8.49 -16.07
C GLN A 155 31.38 8.59 -17.15
N ALA A 156 31.50 9.74 -17.82
CA ALA A 156 32.53 9.96 -18.83
C ALA A 156 33.96 9.89 -18.28
N ALA A 157 34.17 10.23 -16.99
CA ALA A 157 35.48 10.07 -16.35
C ALA A 157 35.80 8.59 -16.13
N VAL A 158 34.82 7.80 -15.66
CA VAL A 158 34.96 6.35 -15.50
C VAL A 158 35.20 5.67 -16.85
N ASP A 159 34.41 6.01 -17.87
CA ASP A 159 34.55 5.42 -19.22
C ASP A 159 35.93 5.75 -19.83
N LYS A 160 36.48 6.94 -19.54
CA LYS A 160 37.83 7.34 -19.98
C LYS A 160 38.93 6.53 -19.30
N GLU A 161 38.81 6.27 -18.01
CA GLU A 161 39.73 5.45 -17.23
C GLU A 161 39.74 4.01 -17.78
N VAL A 162 38.57 3.41 -17.95
CA VAL A 162 38.40 2.08 -18.55
C VAL A 162 39.00 2.02 -19.97
N ALA A 163 38.79 3.05 -20.79
CA ALA A 163 39.35 3.10 -22.14
C ALA A 163 40.90 3.23 -22.14
N GLN A 164 41.48 3.86 -21.13
CA GLN A 164 42.94 3.93 -20.97
C GLN A 164 43.51 2.56 -20.59
N ASP A 165 42.90 1.88 -19.62
CA ASP A 165 43.31 0.54 -19.20
C ASP A 165 43.26 -0.46 -20.36
N VAL A 166 42.17 -0.47 -21.13
CA VAL A 166 42.03 -1.34 -22.32
C VAL A 166 43.11 -1.04 -23.37
N ARG A 167 43.46 0.24 -23.57
CA ARG A 167 44.53 0.62 -24.52
C ARG A 167 45.90 0.16 -24.06
N GLU A 168 46.21 0.29 -22.77
CA GLU A 168 47.47 -0.19 -22.21
C GLU A 168 47.58 -1.72 -22.30
N GLU A 169 46.49 -2.43 -22.01
CA GLU A 169 46.43 -3.88 -22.13
C GLU A 169 46.64 -4.35 -23.58
N PHE A 170 45.98 -3.71 -24.54
CA PHE A 170 46.19 -3.97 -25.97
C PHE A 170 47.64 -3.71 -26.39
N ARG A 171 48.26 -2.63 -25.89
CA ARG A 171 49.66 -2.30 -26.16
C ARG A 171 50.59 -3.40 -25.62
N ARG A 172 50.42 -3.81 -24.36
CA ARG A 172 51.19 -4.91 -23.74
C ARG A 172 51.04 -6.22 -24.51
N LEU A 173 49.82 -6.58 -24.92
CA LEU A 173 49.55 -7.77 -25.72
C LEU A 173 50.21 -7.69 -27.12
N SER A 174 50.23 -6.51 -27.73
CA SER A 174 50.88 -6.30 -29.03
C SER A 174 52.40 -6.41 -28.96
N GLU A 175 53.01 -5.91 -27.87
CA GLU A 175 54.45 -6.01 -27.61
C GLU A 175 54.86 -7.46 -27.31
N MET A 176 54.07 -8.20 -26.53
CA MET A 176 54.25 -9.64 -26.28
C MET A 176 54.18 -10.47 -27.58
N ARG A 177 53.26 -10.14 -28.51
CA ARG A 177 53.16 -10.81 -29.82
C ARG A 177 54.37 -10.54 -30.72
N LYS A 178 54.95 -9.34 -30.66
CA LYS A 178 56.19 -9.02 -31.39
C LYS A 178 57.38 -9.79 -30.81
N PHE A 179 57.45 -9.92 -29.50
CA PHE A 179 58.50 -10.69 -28.81
C PHE A 179 58.46 -12.18 -29.20
N LYS A 180 57.27 -12.81 -29.24
CA LYS A 180 57.12 -14.22 -29.68
C LYS A 180 57.51 -14.48 -31.15
N LYS A 181 57.37 -13.49 -32.05
CA LYS A 181 57.82 -13.62 -33.45
C LYS A 181 59.33 -13.50 -33.62
N GLY A 182 60.06 -12.95 -32.64
CA GLY A 182 61.51 -12.81 -32.66
C GLY A 182 62.29 -14.10 -32.30
N TYR A 183 61.63 -15.09 -31.68
CA TYR A 183 62.23 -16.36 -31.25
C TYR A 183 62.04 -17.53 -32.24
N LEU A 184 61.48 -17.27 -33.43
CA LEU A 184 61.28 -18.26 -34.51
C LEU A 184 62.26 -18.06 -35.67
N ARG A 185 63.46 -17.55 -35.41
CA ARG A 185 64.58 -17.52 -36.36
C ARG A 185 65.69 -18.43 -35.89
#